data_AF-A0A0D0U191-F1
#
_entry.id   AF-A0A0D0U191-F1
#
_cell.length_a   1.000
_cell.length_b   1.000
_cell.length_c   1.000
_cell.angle_alpha   90.00
_cell.angle_beta   90.00
_cell.angle_gamma   90.00
#
_symmetry.space_group_name_H-M   'P 1'
#
loop_
_entity.id
_entity.type
_entity.pdbx_description
1 polymer ?
#
loop_
_entity_poly.entity_id
_entity_poly.type
_entity_poly.pdbx_seq_one_letter_code
_entity_poly.pdbx_strand_id
1 'polypeptide(L)'
;MCDIGEAIQEVMESYEVEVNGKVYPVKSISNLNGHSITPYTIHGGIGTRPGKSVPIVKQHGSDKDETRMEEGEYFAIETFGSTGRGRVIEEGACSHYALNPAAAEKYQGQRYLDHVGEKNYLLALNTLVREDFIADYPPLVDPQPGAMTAQFLISPPANQKLVACRNQS
;
A
#
# COMPACT_ATOMS: atom_id res chain seq x y z
N MET A 1 8.79 -9.11 -9.21
CA MET A 1 7.59 -8.80 -8.42
C MET A 1 6.35 -9.29 -9.15
N CYS A 2 6.31 -9.19 -10.48
CA CYS A 2 5.23 -9.63 -11.36
C CYS A 2 4.65 -11.03 -11.05
N ASP A 3 5.49 -12.03 -10.78
CA ASP A 3 5.03 -13.41 -10.57
C ASP A 3 4.18 -13.54 -9.30
N ILE A 4 4.45 -12.71 -8.29
CA ILE A 4 3.68 -12.66 -7.04
C ILE A 4 2.28 -12.11 -7.33
N GLY A 5 2.20 -11.02 -8.11
CA GLY A 5 0.92 -10.42 -8.48
C GLY A 5 0.06 -11.34 -9.34
N GLU A 6 0.68 -12.09 -10.26
CA GLU A 6 -0.01 -13.10 -11.05
C GLU A 6 -0.58 -14.22 -10.18
N ALA A 7 0.23 -14.78 -9.27
CA ALA A 7 -0.21 -15.85 -8.38
C ALA A 7 -1.31 -15.39 -7.39
N ILE A 8 -1.21 -14.17 -6.87
CA ILE A 8 -2.25 -13.59 -6.01
C ILE A 8 -3.56 -13.45 -6.78
N GLN A 9 -3.51 -12.88 -8.00
CA GLN A 9 -4.71 -12.68 -8.81
C GLN A 9 -5.37 -14.00 -9.18
N GLU A 10 -4.59 -14.99 -9.60
CA GLU A 10 -5.10 -16.33 -9.96
C GLU A 10 -5.90 -16.93 -8.79
N VAL A 11 -5.35 -16.87 -7.58
CA VAL A 11 -6.03 -17.40 -6.41
C VAL A 11 -7.26 -16.55 -6.07
N MET A 12 -7.12 -15.23 -5.95
CA MET A 12 -8.21 -14.35 -5.51
C MET A 12 -9.41 -14.39 -6.46
N GLU A 13 -9.17 -14.36 -7.76
CA GLU A 13 -10.22 -14.31 -8.78
C GLU A 13 -10.78 -15.69 -9.14
N SER A 14 -10.32 -16.76 -8.49
CA SER A 14 -10.95 -18.08 -8.53
C SER A 14 -12.16 -18.22 -7.59
N TYR A 15 -12.41 -17.22 -6.73
CA TYR A 15 -13.51 -17.23 -5.77
C TYR A 15 -14.68 -16.33 -6.19
N GLU A 16 -15.85 -16.71 -5.72
CA GLU A 16 -17.07 -15.90 -5.73
C GLU A 16 -17.69 -15.86 -4.33
N VAL A 17 -18.49 -14.84 -4.06
CA VAL A 17 -19.20 -14.67 -2.79
C VAL A 17 -20.67 -14.36 -3.04
N GLU A 18 -21.55 -15.01 -2.28
CA GLU A 18 -22.98 -14.70 -2.29
C GLU A 18 -23.31 -13.72 -1.15
N VAL A 19 -23.89 -12.57 -1.49
CA VAL A 19 -24.37 -11.57 -0.52
C VAL A 19 -25.79 -11.17 -0.89
N ASN A 20 -26.71 -11.31 0.07
CA ASN A 20 -28.14 -11.00 -0.11
C ASN A 20 -28.77 -11.71 -1.32
N GLY A 21 -28.43 -12.99 -1.55
CA GLY A 21 -28.97 -13.78 -2.66
C GLY A 21 -28.37 -13.45 -4.03
N LYS A 22 -27.32 -12.63 -4.09
CA LYS A 22 -26.61 -12.29 -5.32
C LYS A 22 -25.16 -12.74 -5.23
N VAL A 23 -24.72 -13.49 -6.24
CA VAL A 23 -23.34 -13.95 -6.38
C VAL A 23 -22.49 -12.87 -7.06
N TYR A 24 -21.30 -12.63 -6.52
CA TYR A 24 -20.31 -11.68 -7.02
C TYR A 24 -18.97 -12.39 -7.23
N PRO A 25 -18.34 -12.25 -8.41
CA PRO A 25 -16.94 -12.65 -8.56
C PRO A 25 -16.06 -11.72 -7.71
N VAL A 26 -15.08 -12.30 -7.03
CA VAL A 26 -14.07 -11.51 -6.31
C VAL A 26 -13.08 -10.95 -7.33
N LYS A 27 -12.74 -9.66 -7.19
CA LYS A 27 -11.71 -8.99 -7.99
C LYS A 27 -10.59 -8.48 -7.10
N SER A 28 -9.36 -8.60 -7.57
CA SER A 28 -8.23 -7.96 -6.90
C SER A 28 -8.25 -6.45 -7.16
N ILE A 29 -7.99 -5.63 -6.15
CA ILE A 29 -7.92 -4.16 -6.31
C ILE A 29 -6.59 -3.79 -6.96
N SER A 30 -6.61 -3.56 -8.27
CA SER A 30 -5.41 -3.48 -9.12
C SER A 30 -4.45 -2.33 -8.83
N ASN A 31 -4.92 -1.26 -8.17
CA ASN A 31 -4.11 -0.09 -7.80
C ASN A 31 -3.79 -0.02 -6.30
N LEU A 32 -3.91 -1.13 -5.58
CA LEU A 32 -3.34 -1.32 -4.24
C LEU A 32 -2.30 -2.42 -4.27
N ASN A 33 -1.27 -2.28 -3.44
CA ASN A 33 -0.10 -3.15 -3.46
C ASN A 33 0.41 -3.34 -2.03
N GLY A 34 1.08 -4.48 -1.80
CA GLY A 34 2.01 -4.56 -0.68
C GLY A 34 3.28 -3.76 -0.98
N HIS A 35 4.16 -3.67 0.01
CA HIS A 35 5.33 -2.82 -0.09
C HIS A 35 6.47 -3.29 0.81
N SER A 36 7.70 -2.96 0.43
CA SER A 36 8.86 -3.09 1.31
C SER A 36 8.71 -2.16 2.52
N ILE A 37 9.31 -2.53 3.65
CA ILE A 37 9.36 -1.75 4.89
C ILE A 37 10.82 -1.55 5.27
N THR A 38 11.19 -0.33 5.65
CA THR A 38 12.52 -0.01 6.20
C THR A 38 12.37 0.68 7.55
N PRO A 39 13.43 0.77 8.39
CA PRO A 39 13.33 1.40 9.69
C PRO A 39 12.72 2.81 9.59
N TYR A 40 11.62 3.03 10.31
CA TYR A 40 10.85 4.28 10.37
C TYR A 40 10.15 4.70 9.07
N THR A 41 10.14 3.87 8.02
CA THR A 41 9.47 4.17 6.75
C THR A 41 8.59 3.00 6.33
N ILE A 42 7.27 3.22 6.33
CA ILE A 42 6.29 2.17 6.02
C ILE A 42 6.38 1.77 4.54
N HIS A 43 6.35 2.73 3.61
CA HIS A 43 6.66 2.51 2.20
C HIS A 43 8.17 2.69 1.99
N GLY A 44 8.90 1.59 2.16
CA GLY A 44 10.34 1.58 2.37
C GLY A 44 11.20 2.19 1.26
N GLY A 45 12.51 2.01 1.41
CA GLY A 45 13.54 2.64 0.60
C GLY A 45 14.75 2.95 1.49
N ILE A 46 15.96 2.90 0.93
CA ILE A 46 17.20 3.17 1.67
C ILE A 46 18.09 4.07 0.82
N GLY A 47 18.28 5.31 1.27
CA GLY A 47 19.07 6.31 0.54
C GLY A 47 18.49 6.53 -0.85
N THR A 48 19.27 6.22 -1.89
CA THR A 48 18.84 6.36 -3.28
C THR A 48 18.08 5.15 -3.83
N ARG A 49 17.96 4.05 -3.05
CA ARG A 49 17.19 2.88 -3.47
C ARG A 49 15.71 3.09 -3.15
N PRO A 50 14.82 3.11 -4.17
CA PRO A 50 13.39 3.25 -3.95
C PRO A 50 12.85 2.00 -3.24
N GLY A 51 11.73 2.18 -2.55
CA GLY A 51 10.94 1.06 -2.05
C GLY A 51 10.46 0.16 -3.18
N LYS A 52 10.21 -1.10 -2.84
CA LYS A 52 9.67 -2.09 -3.76
C LYS A 52 8.18 -2.26 -3.51
N SER A 53 7.40 -2.31 -4.58
CA SER A 53 5.96 -2.60 -4.52
C SER A 53 5.70 -4.08 -4.81
N VAL A 54 4.76 -4.67 -4.09
CA VAL A 54 4.31 -6.06 -4.30
C VAL A 54 2.94 -6.01 -4.97
N PRO A 55 2.86 -6.21 -6.30
CA PRO A 55 1.60 -6.18 -7.02
C PRO A 55 0.70 -7.33 -6.58
N ILE A 56 -0.61 -7.12 -6.69
CA ILE A 56 -1.64 -8.16 -6.43
C ILE A 56 -2.40 -8.56 -7.70
N VAL A 57 -1.98 -8.02 -8.84
CA VAL A 57 -2.50 -8.34 -10.18
C VAL A 57 -1.36 -8.66 -11.12
N LYS A 58 -1.65 -9.47 -12.14
CA LYS A 58 -0.74 -9.73 -13.24
C LYS A 58 -0.41 -8.42 -13.96
N GLN A 59 0.89 -8.19 -14.18
CA GLN A 59 1.39 -7.03 -14.90
C GLN A 59 1.72 -7.39 -16.36
N HIS A 60 1.61 -6.42 -17.26
CA HIS A 60 1.80 -6.62 -18.69
C HIS A 60 2.67 -5.52 -19.31
N GLY A 61 3.34 -5.85 -20.42
CA GLY A 61 4.07 -4.88 -21.24
C GLY A 61 5.19 -4.17 -20.47
N SER A 62 5.28 -2.85 -20.66
CA SER A 62 6.26 -1.98 -20.00
C SER A 62 6.06 -1.87 -18.49
N ASP A 63 4.89 -2.23 -17.98
CA ASP A 63 4.53 -2.09 -16.56
C ASP A 63 4.91 -3.34 -15.73
N LYS A 64 5.51 -4.34 -16.38
CA LYS A 64 5.97 -5.57 -15.72
C LYS A 64 7.19 -5.29 -14.85
N ASP A 65 7.02 -5.42 -13.53
CA ASP A 65 8.11 -5.27 -12.57
C ASP A 65 8.79 -6.61 -12.28
N GLU A 66 9.94 -6.83 -12.91
CA GLU A 66 10.77 -8.02 -12.73
C GLU A 66 11.74 -7.92 -11.53
N THR A 67 11.67 -6.85 -10.73
CA THR A 67 12.49 -6.66 -9.52
C THR A 67 12.33 -7.85 -8.58
N ARG A 68 13.43 -8.33 -8.00
CA ARG A 68 13.42 -9.47 -7.08
C ARG A 68 13.41 -8.98 -5.64
N MET A 69 12.76 -9.76 -4.76
CA MET A 69 12.98 -9.64 -3.32
C MET A 69 14.41 -10.08 -2.99
N GLU A 70 15.07 -9.35 -2.09
CA GLU A 70 16.43 -9.62 -1.62
C GLU A 70 16.42 -10.11 -0.16
N GLU A 71 17.43 -10.91 0.21
CA GLU A 71 17.55 -11.37 1.59
C GLU A 71 17.77 -10.17 2.54
N GLY A 72 17.03 -10.17 3.66
CA GLY A 72 17.09 -9.10 4.66
C GLY A 72 16.10 -7.97 4.43
N GLU A 73 15.33 -7.98 3.33
CA GLU A 73 14.22 -7.07 3.13
C GLU A 73 12.96 -7.53 3.89
N TYR A 74 12.23 -6.55 4.41
CA TYR A 74 10.92 -6.76 5.04
C TYR A 74 9.84 -6.26 4.12
N PHE A 75 8.72 -6.98 4.05
CA PHE A 75 7.58 -6.64 3.22
C PHE A 75 6.27 -6.73 4.00
N ALA A 76 5.40 -5.76 3.80
CA ALA A 76 3.96 -5.96 3.97
C ALA A 76 3.46 -6.71 2.74
N ILE A 77 2.95 -7.92 2.94
CA ILE A 77 2.21 -8.64 1.91
C ILE A 77 0.74 -8.46 2.24
N GLU A 78 0.07 -7.67 1.43
CA GLU A 78 -1.34 -7.33 1.61
C GLU A 78 -2.10 -7.50 0.30
N THR A 79 -3.29 -8.08 0.43
CA THR A 79 -4.18 -8.34 -0.70
C THR A 79 -5.53 -7.74 -0.43
N PHE A 80 -6.17 -7.25 -1.48
CA PHE A 80 -7.41 -6.50 -1.39
C PHE A 80 -8.42 -7.08 -2.38
N GLY A 81 -9.47 -7.70 -1.85
CA GLY A 81 -10.58 -8.23 -2.63
C GLY A 81 -11.71 -7.22 -2.69
N SER A 82 -12.39 -7.13 -3.83
CA SER A 82 -13.57 -6.29 -4.02
C SER A 82 -14.65 -7.03 -4.80
N THR A 83 -15.91 -6.82 -4.41
CA THR A 83 -17.08 -7.18 -5.25
C THR A 83 -17.44 -6.09 -6.27
N GLY A 84 -16.69 -4.98 -6.26
CA GLY A 84 -16.91 -3.80 -7.06
C GLY A 84 -16.14 -3.75 -8.38
N ARG A 85 -15.50 -2.61 -8.64
CA ARG A 85 -14.70 -2.38 -9.85
C ARG A 85 -13.32 -3.03 -9.80
N GLY A 86 -12.81 -3.37 -8.62
CA GLY A 86 -11.44 -3.88 -8.47
C GLY A 86 -10.40 -2.76 -8.66
N ARG A 87 -10.77 -1.54 -8.29
CA ARG A 87 -9.91 -0.36 -8.29
C ARG A 87 -10.46 0.66 -7.30
N VAL A 88 -9.58 1.31 -6.55
CA VAL A 88 -9.95 2.38 -5.61
C VAL A 88 -9.72 3.77 -6.19
N ILE A 89 -10.48 4.73 -5.68
CA ILE A 89 -10.28 6.16 -5.85
C ILE A 89 -10.18 6.82 -4.48
N GLU A 90 -9.61 8.02 -4.43
CA GLU A 90 -9.63 8.85 -3.23
C GLU A 90 -11.04 9.43 -3.04
N GLU A 91 -11.63 9.23 -1.87
CA GLU A 91 -12.94 9.79 -1.53
C GLU A 91 -13.08 9.99 -0.01
N GLY A 92 -13.60 11.13 0.41
CA GLY A 92 -13.89 11.43 1.82
C GLY A 92 -12.86 12.35 2.49
N ALA A 93 -13.04 12.56 3.79
CA ALA A 93 -12.17 13.44 4.55
C ALA A 93 -10.87 12.72 4.93
N CYS A 94 -9.73 13.35 4.62
CA CYS A 94 -8.42 12.83 4.98
C CYS A 94 -8.20 12.83 6.49
N SER A 95 -7.60 11.76 7.00
CA SER A 95 -7.25 11.57 8.40
C SER A 95 -5.82 11.06 8.61
N HIS A 96 -5.14 10.65 7.54
CA HIS A 96 -3.81 10.06 7.58
C HIS A 96 -2.81 11.00 6.90
N TYR A 97 -1.69 11.23 7.58
CA TYR A 97 -0.60 12.07 7.11
C TYR A 97 0.71 11.41 7.47
N ALA A 98 1.73 11.56 6.63
CA ALA A 98 3.08 11.13 6.93
C ALA A 98 4.08 12.23 6.62
N LEU A 99 5.16 12.31 7.40
CA LEU A 99 6.27 13.19 7.07
C LEU A 99 6.84 12.79 5.70
N ASN A 100 7.04 13.76 4.82
CA ASN A 100 7.75 13.49 3.57
C ASN A 100 9.24 13.24 3.91
N PRO A 101 9.83 12.08 3.56
CA PRO A 101 11.25 11.81 3.83
C PRO A 101 12.20 12.86 3.26
N ALA A 102 11.84 13.47 2.11
CA ALA A 102 12.62 14.55 1.50
C ALA A 102 12.55 15.87 2.30
N ALA A 103 11.52 16.05 3.13
CA ALA A 103 11.36 17.25 3.94
C ALA A 103 12.40 17.35 5.07
N ALA A 104 13.00 16.22 5.49
CA ALA A 104 14.06 16.21 6.49
C ALA A 104 15.31 16.99 6.04
N GLU A 105 15.61 17.02 4.72
CA GLU A 105 16.71 17.84 4.18
C GLU A 105 16.39 19.34 4.21
N LYS A 106 15.11 19.70 4.24
CA LYS A 106 14.60 21.09 4.28
C LYS A 106 14.65 21.68 5.69
N TYR A 107 14.88 20.88 6.73
CA TYR A 107 14.83 21.31 8.13
C TYR A 107 16.15 21.00 8.88
N GLN A 108 17.01 22.01 9.07
CA GLN A 108 18.15 21.96 10.01
C GLN A 108 17.75 22.41 11.44
N GLY A 109 16.54 22.07 11.88
CA GLY A 109 15.96 22.56 13.13
C GLY A 109 15.44 21.42 13.99
N GLN A 110 16.15 21.13 15.09
CA GLN A 110 15.84 20.03 15.98
C GLN A 110 14.72 20.42 16.95
N ARG A 111 13.48 19.98 16.70
CA ARG A 111 12.41 19.97 17.71
C ARG A 111 11.50 18.78 17.52
N TYR A 112 11.54 17.88 18.51
CA TYR A 112 10.51 16.88 18.73
C TYR A 112 9.18 17.59 18.99
N LEU A 113 8.15 17.25 18.22
CA LEU A 113 6.76 17.58 18.54
C LEU A 113 6.25 16.48 19.48
N ASP A 114 6.41 16.68 20.78
CA ASP A 114 5.66 15.92 21.76
C ASP A 114 4.18 16.34 21.66
N HIS A 115 3.27 15.38 21.46
CA HIS A 115 1.82 15.60 21.61
C HIS A 115 1.52 15.97 23.08
N VAL A 116 0.46 16.72 23.42
CA VAL A 116 -0.94 16.29 23.34
C VAL A 116 -1.89 17.51 23.43
N GLY A 117 -2.87 17.60 22.53
CA GLY A 117 -4.09 18.43 22.74
C GLY A 117 -4.37 19.55 21.75
N GLU A 118 -3.63 19.65 20.65
CA GLU A 118 -3.84 20.70 19.65
C GLU A 118 -5.25 20.66 19.05
N LYS A 119 -5.91 21.82 19.01
CA LYS A 119 -7.24 22.01 18.42
C LYS A 119 -7.10 22.97 17.23
N ASN A 120 -8.00 22.87 16.25
CA ASN A 120 -8.01 23.73 15.06
C ASN A 120 -6.75 23.65 14.18
N TYR A 121 -6.08 22.49 14.16
CA TYR A 121 -4.83 22.27 13.43
C TYR A 121 -5.00 22.09 11.90
N LEU A 122 -6.23 22.01 11.39
CA LEU A 122 -6.50 21.72 9.96
C LEU A 122 -5.85 22.74 9.01
N LEU A 123 -5.85 24.03 9.36
CA LEU A 123 -5.18 25.05 8.54
C LEU A 123 -3.66 24.85 8.49
N ALA A 124 -3.07 24.46 9.63
CA ALA A 124 -1.65 24.17 9.72
C ALA A 124 -1.29 22.92 8.91
N LEU A 125 -2.08 21.84 9.01
CA LEU A 125 -1.87 20.63 8.20
C LEU A 125 -1.98 20.91 6.70
N ASN A 126 -3.00 21.64 6.26
CA ASN A 126 -3.14 22.02 4.85
C ASN A 126 -1.95 22.83 4.34
N THR A 127 -1.38 23.68 5.20
CA THR A 127 -0.15 24.41 4.86
C THR A 127 1.03 23.46 4.75
N LEU A 128 1.21 22.54 5.70
CA LEU A 128 2.32 21.57 5.66
C LEU A 128 2.24 20.64 4.45
N VAL A 129 1.03 20.22 4.04
CA VAL A 129 0.81 19.46 2.80
C VAL A 129 1.20 20.29 1.58
N ARG A 130 0.69 21.53 1.50
CA ARG A 130 0.99 22.42 0.35
C ARG A 130 2.48 22.75 0.22
N GLU A 131 3.19 22.85 1.35
CA GLU A 131 4.62 23.15 1.39
C GLU A 131 5.50 21.88 1.28
N ASP A 132 4.89 20.72 1.01
CA ASP A 132 5.52 19.40 0.80
C ASP A 132 6.33 18.90 2.02
N PHE A 133 5.92 19.33 3.23
CA PHE A 133 6.51 18.81 4.46
C PHE A 133 5.88 17.49 4.89
N ILE A 134 4.60 17.31 4.62
CA ILE A 134 3.86 16.08 4.89
C ILE A 134 3.06 15.70 3.66
N ALA A 135 2.87 14.40 3.43
CA ALA A 135 1.93 13.88 2.44
C ALA A 135 0.63 13.50 3.14
N ASP A 136 -0.50 13.74 2.48
CA ASP A 136 -1.82 13.30 2.91
C ASP A 136 -2.24 12.01 2.19
N TYR A 137 -2.90 11.13 2.93
CA TYR A 137 -3.35 9.83 2.45
C TYR A 137 -4.87 9.74 2.64
N PRO A 138 -5.67 10.30 1.71
CA PRO A 138 -7.12 10.28 1.81
C PRO A 138 -7.65 8.84 1.75
N PRO A 139 -8.89 8.60 2.24
CA PRO A 139 -9.47 7.26 2.20
C PRO A 139 -9.61 6.76 0.76
N LEU A 140 -9.32 5.47 0.57
CA LEU A 140 -9.36 4.80 -0.71
C LEU A 140 -10.57 3.87 -0.78
N VAL A 141 -11.48 4.15 -1.72
CA VAL A 141 -12.77 3.45 -1.83
C VAL A 141 -12.97 2.88 -3.23
N ASP A 142 -13.58 1.69 -3.33
CA ASP A 142 -14.07 1.19 -4.61
C ASP A 142 -15.34 1.97 -4.98
N PRO A 143 -15.39 2.67 -6.13
CA PRO A 143 -16.47 3.59 -6.44
C PRO A 143 -17.77 2.89 -6.88
N GLN A 144 -17.81 1.56 -6.94
CA GLN A 144 -19.06 0.86 -7.24
C GLN A 144 -20.00 0.92 -6.03
N PRO A 145 -21.24 1.46 -6.18
CA PRO A 145 -22.19 1.49 -5.09
C PRO A 145 -22.49 0.10 -4.53
N GLY A 146 -22.37 -0.04 -3.22
CA GLY A 146 -22.55 -1.33 -2.52
C GLY A 146 -21.39 -2.31 -2.69
N ALA A 147 -20.23 -1.87 -3.21
CA ALA A 147 -19.02 -2.67 -3.20
C ALA A 147 -18.62 -3.01 -1.75
N MET A 148 -18.16 -4.24 -1.57
CA MET A 148 -17.59 -4.72 -0.33
C MET A 148 -16.12 -5.04 -0.59
N THR A 149 -15.26 -4.60 0.30
CA THR A 149 -13.83 -4.85 0.23
C THR A 149 -13.36 -5.65 1.44
N ALA A 150 -12.35 -6.50 1.23
CA ALA A 150 -11.69 -7.25 2.29
C ALA A 150 -10.18 -7.14 2.12
N GLN A 151 -9.46 -7.02 3.24
CA GLN A 151 -8.00 -6.96 3.27
C GLN A 151 -7.48 -8.07 4.17
N PHE A 152 -6.39 -8.70 3.74
CA PHE A 152 -5.56 -9.52 4.62
C PHE A 152 -4.11 -9.06 4.49
N LEU A 153 -3.43 -8.87 5.61
CA LEU A 153 -2.05 -8.41 5.67
C LEU A 153 -1.23 -9.34 6.56
N ILE A 154 -0.09 -9.77 6.04
CA ILE A 154 0.96 -10.42 6.83
C ILE A 154 2.21 -9.54 6.76
N SER A 155 2.74 -9.19 7.92
CA SER A 155 4.13 -8.81 8.07
C SER A 155 4.86 -9.97 8.77
N PRO A 156 5.97 -10.49 8.21
CA PRO A 156 6.72 -11.53 8.90
C PRO A 156 7.23 -10.97 10.23
N PRO A 157 7.16 -11.74 11.34
CA PRO A 157 7.87 -11.37 12.55
C PRO A 157 9.36 -11.22 12.24
N ALA A 158 10.08 -10.41 13.02
CA ALA A 158 11.47 -9.99 12.77
C ALA A 158 12.50 -11.11 12.47
N ASN A 159 12.13 -12.39 12.61
CA ASN A 159 12.99 -13.56 12.43
C ASN A 159 12.50 -14.58 11.37
N GLN A 160 11.51 -14.26 10.53
CA GLN A 160 11.00 -15.21 9.52
C GLN A 160 11.49 -14.86 8.11
N LYS A 161 12.25 -15.78 7.50
CA LYS A 161 12.72 -15.65 6.11
C LYS A 161 11.59 -16.00 5.13
N LEU A 162 11.08 -15.02 4.39
CA LEU A 162 10.30 -15.28 3.17
C LEU A 162 11.28 -15.54 2.02
N VAL A 163 11.45 -16.81 1.67
CA VAL A 163 12.21 -17.21 0.48
C VAL A 163 11.20 -17.39 -0.66
N ALA A 164 10.98 -16.34 -1.45
CA ALA A 164 10.31 -16.46 -2.74
C ALA A 164 11.38 -16.68 -3.83
N CYS A 165 11.76 -17.94 -4.05
CA CYS A 165 12.54 -18.32 -5.20
C CYS A 165 11.99 -19.64 -5.74
N ARG A 166 11.26 -19.58 -6.85
CA ARG A 166 11.12 -20.73 -7.75
C ARG A 166 11.54 -20.27 -9.14
N ASN A 167 12.78 -20.58 -9.50
CA ASN A 167 13.10 -20.83 -10.89
C ASN A 167 12.41 -22.15 -11.26
N GLN A 168 11.52 -22.14 -12.24
CA GLN A 168 11.21 -23.33 -13.01
C GLN A 168 11.35 -22.99 -14.49
N SER A 169 12.43 -23.50 -15.08
CA SER A 169 12.55 -23.84 -16.50
C SER A 169 12.83 -25.33 -16.57
#